data_AF-A0A2H1C0Q4-F1
#
_entry.id   AF-A0A2H1C0Q4-F1
#
_cell.length_a   1.000
_cell.length_b   1.000
_cell.length_c   1.000
_cell.angle_alpha   90.00
_cell.angle_beta   90.00
_cell.angle_gamma   90.00
#
_symmetry.space_group_name_H-M   'P 1'
#
loop_
_entity.id
_entity.type
_entity.pdbx_description
1 polymer ?
#
loop_
_entity_poly.entity_id
_entity_poly.type
_entity_poly.pdbx_seq_one_letter_code
_entity_poly.pdbx_strand_id
1 'polypeptide(L)'
;MSVQALVTKKRKEFIGLPAPLGYAAGIGRGAVAFTTRSDIGPAREANDVSDERHVAPSKRRKDQEEEEEDLNESNYDEFTGYGGSLCSKDPYEKDDQEADAIYASIDDRMDERRREYREKRFREEIERYRRERPKIQQQFMDLKRDLASVSETEWNAIPEVGDARNRRQRNPRYEKFTPMPDSILARGLSDGQVRMLSDWKHSSCL
;
A
#
# COMPACT_ATOMS: atom_id res chain seq x y z
N MET A 1 -45.46 -7.76 22.12
CA MET A 1 -44.31 -7.77 23.04
C MET A 1 -43.05 -7.97 22.22
N SER A 2 -42.16 -6.96 22.27
CA SER A 2 -40.73 -6.92 21.96
C SER A 2 -40.19 -7.44 20.61
N VAL A 3 -39.79 -6.46 19.80
CA VAL A 3 -38.62 -6.47 18.91
C VAL A 3 -37.38 -7.12 19.56
N GLN A 4 -36.59 -7.88 18.78
CA GLN A 4 -35.16 -8.05 19.01
C GLN A 4 -34.42 -7.90 17.67
N ALA A 5 -33.65 -6.82 17.60
CA ALA A 5 -32.79 -6.45 16.49
C ALA A 5 -31.56 -7.36 16.44
N LEU A 6 -31.41 -8.15 15.36
CA LEU A 6 -30.09 -8.65 14.99
C LEU A 6 -29.39 -7.57 14.17
N VAL A 7 -28.44 -6.93 14.83
CA VAL A 7 -27.41 -6.04 14.29
C VAL A 7 -26.88 -6.60 12.97
N THR A 8 -27.34 -6.03 11.86
CA THR A 8 -26.68 -6.21 10.57
C THR A 8 -25.32 -5.53 10.68
N LYS A 9 -24.28 -6.31 10.97
CA LYS A 9 -22.88 -5.94 10.76
C LYS A 9 -22.86 -5.30 9.37
N LYS A 10 -22.63 -3.98 9.27
CA LYS A 10 -22.54 -3.26 8.00
C LYS A 10 -21.45 -3.95 7.18
N ARG A 11 -21.83 -4.91 6.32
CA ARG A 11 -20.92 -5.48 5.33
C ARG A 11 -20.53 -4.31 4.46
N LYS A 12 -19.24 -4.12 4.24
CA LYS A 12 -18.75 -3.08 3.34
C LYS A 12 -19.36 -3.39 1.97
N GLU A 13 -20.31 -2.59 1.54
CA GLU A 13 -21.16 -2.81 0.36
C GLU A 13 -20.32 -3.00 -0.92
N PHE A 14 -19.10 -2.48 -0.92
CA PHE A 14 -18.14 -2.55 -2.02
C PHE A 14 -17.24 -3.82 -2.02
N ILE A 15 -16.97 -4.46 -0.87
CA ILE A 15 -16.06 -5.61 -0.83
C ILE A 15 -16.80 -6.87 -1.28
N GLY A 16 -16.45 -7.36 -2.48
CA GLY A 16 -17.04 -8.56 -3.09
C GLY A 16 -17.98 -8.29 -4.25
N LEU A 17 -18.29 -7.03 -4.56
CA LEU A 17 -18.93 -6.67 -5.83
C LEU A 17 -17.86 -6.65 -6.94
N PRO A 18 -18.16 -7.20 -8.13
CA PRO A 18 -17.30 -7.00 -9.29
C PRO A 18 -17.22 -5.51 -9.62
N ALA A 19 -16.10 -5.09 -10.21
CA ALA A 19 -15.93 -3.70 -10.63
C ALA A 19 -17.11 -3.27 -11.55
N PRO A 20 -17.71 -2.09 -11.34
CA PRO A 20 -18.79 -1.60 -12.18
C PRO A 20 -18.39 -1.58 -13.66
N LEU A 21 -19.33 -1.95 -14.54
CA LEU A 21 -19.09 -2.00 -15.99
C LEU A 21 -18.68 -0.61 -16.51
N GLY A 22 -17.51 -0.51 -17.14
CA GLY A 22 -16.96 0.75 -17.65
C GLY A 22 -16.15 1.58 -16.64
N TYR A 23 -15.95 1.11 -15.41
CA TYR A 23 -15.05 1.76 -14.46
C TYR A 23 -13.58 1.63 -14.90
N ALA A 24 -12.92 2.77 -15.13
CA ALA A 24 -11.47 2.86 -15.28
C ALA A 24 -10.84 3.30 -13.95
N ALA A 25 -9.96 2.47 -13.40
CA ALA A 25 -9.26 2.77 -12.15
C ALA A 25 -8.44 4.07 -12.28
N GLY A 26 -8.46 4.90 -11.23
CA GLY A 26 -7.86 6.24 -11.25
C GLY A 26 -8.74 7.30 -11.92
N ILE A 27 -9.18 7.07 -13.17
CA ILE A 27 -9.97 8.03 -13.95
C ILE A 27 -11.36 8.24 -13.34
N GLY A 28 -12.05 7.17 -12.93
CA GLY A 28 -13.38 7.27 -12.29
C GLY A 28 -13.36 7.94 -10.92
N ARG A 29 -12.17 8.14 -10.32
CA ARG A 29 -11.96 8.91 -9.08
C ARG A 29 -11.60 10.38 -9.35
N GLY A 30 -11.41 10.76 -10.61
CA GLY A 30 -10.80 12.04 -10.99
C GLY A 30 -9.32 12.15 -10.63
N ALA A 31 -8.60 11.03 -10.50
CA ALA A 31 -7.16 11.07 -10.31
C ALA A 31 -6.48 11.46 -11.62
N VAL A 32 -5.71 12.55 -11.59
CA VAL A 32 -4.85 13.00 -12.68
C VAL A 32 -3.42 12.94 -12.15
N ALA A 33 -2.48 12.41 -12.95
CA ALA A 33 -1.07 12.42 -12.59
C ALA A 33 -0.58 13.87 -12.44
N PHE A 34 0.33 14.13 -11.50
CA PHE A 34 0.90 15.46 -11.35
C PHE A 34 1.71 15.78 -12.61
N THR A 35 1.33 16.84 -13.32
CA THR A 35 2.10 17.33 -14.47
C THR A 35 3.30 18.10 -13.92
N THR A 36 4.51 17.62 -14.12
CA THR A 36 5.71 18.38 -13.74
C THR A 36 6.05 19.40 -14.83
N ARG A 37 6.89 20.40 -14.50
CA ARG A 37 7.33 21.44 -15.44
C ARG A 37 8.01 20.88 -16.70
N SER A 38 8.52 19.65 -16.63
CA SER A 38 9.15 18.95 -17.75
C SER A 38 8.13 18.34 -18.73
N ASP A 39 6.90 18.06 -18.28
CA ASP A 39 5.84 17.45 -19.09
C ASP A 39 5.00 18.48 -19.86
N ILE A 40 5.05 19.74 -19.43
CA ILE A 40 4.29 20.84 -20.03
C ILE A 40 5.19 21.52 -21.07
N GLY A 41 5.15 21.02 -22.31
CA GLY A 41 5.58 21.76 -23.50
C GLY A 41 4.86 23.12 -23.61
N PRO A 42 5.19 23.99 -24.59
CA PRO A 42 4.76 25.38 -24.59
C PRO A 42 3.23 25.49 -24.58
N ALA A 43 2.73 25.93 -23.42
CA ALA A 43 1.37 26.36 -23.07
C ALA A 43 0.20 25.50 -23.58
N ARG A 44 -0.29 24.56 -22.75
CA ARG A 44 -1.71 24.18 -22.80
C ARG A 44 -2.52 25.27 -22.11
N GLU A 45 -3.42 25.91 -22.84
CA GLU A 45 -4.37 26.89 -22.30
C GLU A 45 -5.38 26.19 -21.37
N ALA A 46 -5.72 26.83 -20.25
CA ALA A 46 -6.55 26.28 -19.16
C ALA A 46 -8.03 26.01 -19.51
N ASN A 47 -8.41 26.10 -20.80
CA ASN A 47 -9.76 25.78 -21.30
C ASN A 47 -9.84 24.46 -22.08
N ASP A 48 -8.74 23.69 -22.20
CA ASP A 48 -8.73 22.36 -22.83
C ASP A 48 -9.13 21.24 -21.84
N VAL A 49 -10.19 21.48 -21.08
CA VAL A 49 -10.95 20.43 -20.38
C VAL A 49 -12.30 20.30 -21.05
N SER A 50 -12.30 20.05 -22.37
CA SER A 50 -13.48 19.57 -23.06
C SER A 50 -13.91 18.26 -22.39
N ASP A 51 -15.16 18.25 -21.97
CA ASP A 51 -15.93 17.14 -21.44
C ASP A 51 -16.13 16.05 -22.52
N GLU A 52 -15.05 15.52 -23.10
CA GLU A 52 -15.08 14.42 -24.05
C GLU A 52 -15.09 13.08 -23.30
N ARG A 53 -16.01 12.99 -22.34
CA ARG A 53 -16.18 11.89 -21.40
C ARG A 53 -17.01 10.73 -21.98
N HIS A 54 -17.05 10.60 -23.31
CA HIS A 54 -17.82 9.58 -24.03
C HIS A 54 -17.13 9.04 -25.29
N VAL A 55 -15.80 8.88 -25.28
CA VAL A 55 -15.19 7.92 -26.20
C VAL A 55 -15.28 6.55 -25.54
N ALA A 56 -16.21 5.72 -26.02
CA ALA A 56 -16.28 4.31 -25.67
C ALA A 56 -14.87 3.72 -25.80
N PRO A 57 -14.36 2.97 -24.80
CA PRO A 57 -13.04 2.38 -24.92
C PRO A 57 -13.08 1.43 -26.11
N SER A 58 -12.43 1.85 -27.20
CA SER A 58 -12.02 0.92 -28.25
C SER A 58 -11.39 -0.24 -27.51
N LYS A 59 -11.90 -1.46 -27.75
CA LYS A 59 -11.30 -2.72 -27.30
C LYS A 59 -9.89 -2.81 -27.88
N ARG A 60 -8.95 -2.04 -27.33
CA ARG A 60 -7.56 -2.42 -27.30
C ARG A 60 -7.56 -3.66 -26.43
N ARG A 61 -7.30 -4.78 -27.08
CA ARG A 61 -7.10 -6.07 -26.42
C ARG A 61 -6.15 -5.82 -25.27
N LYS A 62 -6.57 -6.25 -24.10
CA LYS A 62 -5.80 -6.28 -22.86
C LYS A 62 -4.73 -7.37 -22.99
N ASP A 63 -3.83 -7.21 -23.96
CA ASP A 63 -2.65 -8.04 -24.22
C ASP A 63 -1.44 -7.17 -24.58
N GLN A 64 -1.53 -5.86 -24.30
CA GLN A 64 -0.37 -5.01 -24.07
C GLN A 64 -0.53 -4.54 -22.63
N GLU A 65 -0.18 -5.42 -21.70
CA GLU A 65 0.57 -4.95 -20.55
C GLU A 65 1.77 -4.23 -21.17
N GLU A 66 1.68 -2.90 -21.33
CA GLU A 66 2.87 -2.09 -21.08
C GLU A 66 3.32 -2.58 -19.70
N GLU A 67 4.27 -3.52 -19.68
CA GLU A 67 5.03 -3.88 -18.49
C GLU A 67 5.51 -2.55 -17.96
N GLU A 68 4.75 -1.97 -17.03
CA GLU A 68 5.14 -0.78 -16.30
C GLU A 68 6.52 -1.12 -15.78
N GLU A 69 7.55 -0.53 -16.39
CA GLU A 69 8.93 -0.74 -16.01
C GLU A 69 8.95 -0.55 -14.49
N ASP A 70 9.34 -1.59 -13.75
CA ASP A 70 9.32 -1.56 -12.29
C ASP A 70 10.48 -0.67 -11.83
N LEU A 71 10.28 0.65 -11.98
CA LEU A 71 11.22 1.71 -11.66
C LEU A 71 11.21 2.03 -10.16
N ASN A 72 10.81 1.06 -9.34
CA ASN A 72 10.86 1.18 -7.90
C ASN A 72 12.31 1.05 -7.41
N GLU A 73 12.66 1.77 -6.35
CA GLU A 73 13.99 1.72 -5.71
C GLU A 73 14.34 0.30 -5.23
N SER A 74 13.36 -0.54 -4.92
CA SER A 74 13.61 -1.95 -4.57
C SER A 74 14.13 -2.80 -5.74
N ASN A 75 13.86 -2.37 -6.97
CA ASN A 75 14.34 -3.01 -8.19
C ASN A 75 15.63 -2.35 -8.71
N TYR A 76 16.01 -1.18 -8.19
CA TYR A 76 17.24 -0.50 -8.57
C TYR A 76 18.43 -0.96 -7.71
N ASP A 77 19.53 -1.32 -8.36
CA ASP A 77 20.83 -1.57 -7.76
C ASP A 77 21.87 -0.59 -8.34
N GLU A 78 22.75 -0.06 -7.50
CA GLU A 78 23.73 0.96 -7.93
C GLU A 78 24.74 0.43 -8.95
N PHE A 79 25.05 -0.88 -8.88
CA PHE A 79 26.01 -1.49 -9.79
C PHE A 79 25.36 -2.00 -11.08
N THR A 80 24.22 -2.69 -10.98
CA THR A 80 23.57 -3.34 -12.12
C THR A 80 22.41 -2.54 -12.75
N GLY A 81 21.97 -1.45 -12.12
CA GLY A 81 20.83 -0.64 -12.57
C GLY A 81 19.49 -1.25 -12.17
N TYR A 82 18.45 -1.03 -12.97
CA TYR A 82 17.15 -1.65 -12.74
C TYR A 82 17.17 -3.14 -13.08
N GLY A 83 16.66 -3.97 -12.17
CA GLY A 83 16.46 -5.39 -12.38
C GLY A 83 15.43 -5.67 -13.48
N GLY A 84 15.75 -6.62 -14.35
CA GLY A 84 14.92 -7.01 -15.48
C GLY A 84 15.74 -7.12 -16.77
N SER A 85 15.41 -8.10 -17.61
CA SER A 85 16.07 -8.25 -18.92
C SER A 85 15.31 -7.44 -19.96
N LEU A 86 15.95 -6.39 -20.48
CA LEU A 86 15.41 -5.53 -21.55
C LEU A 86 15.20 -6.26 -22.88
N CYS A 87 16.00 -7.29 -23.14
CA CYS A 87 16.05 -7.99 -24.44
C CYS A 87 15.03 -9.13 -24.57
N SER A 88 14.17 -9.36 -23.58
CA SER A 88 13.19 -10.45 -23.62
C SER A 88 11.95 -10.17 -24.49
N LYS A 89 11.83 -8.96 -25.05
CA LYS A 89 10.63 -8.50 -25.79
C LYS A 89 10.66 -8.82 -27.29
N ASP A 90 11.85 -9.09 -27.84
CA ASP A 90 12.00 -9.36 -29.26
C ASP A 90 11.63 -10.81 -29.61
N PRO A 91 11.15 -11.09 -30.83
CA PRO A 91 10.85 -12.45 -31.27
C PRO A 91 12.10 -13.33 -31.15
N TYR A 92 12.00 -14.37 -30.33
CA TYR A 92 13.10 -15.30 -30.10
C TYR A 92 13.05 -16.45 -31.11
N GLU A 93 14.00 -16.49 -32.02
CA GLU A 93 14.09 -17.46 -33.10
C GLU A 93 14.98 -18.65 -32.74
N LYS A 94 14.98 -19.68 -33.59
CA LYS A 94 15.81 -20.88 -33.39
C LYS A 94 17.31 -20.53 -33.38
N ASP A 95 17.71 -19.56 -34.19
CA ASP A 95 19.09 -19.12 -34.28
C ASP A 95 19.55 -18.38 -32.99
N ASP A 96 18.64 -17.65 -32.34
CA ASP A 96 18.90 -17.03 -31.03
C ASP A 96 19.09 -18.09 -29.95
N GLN A 97 18.27 -19.15 -29.97
CA GLN A 97 18.42 -20.28 -29.06
C GLN A 97 19.76 -21.00 -29.22
N GLU A 98 20.19 -21.22 -30.47
CA GLU A 98 21.48 -21.82 -30.78
C GLU A 98 22.63 -20.91 -30.35
N ALA A 99 22.51 -19.60 -30.57
CA ALA A 99 23.48 -18.62 -30.11
C ALA A 99 23.61 -18.61 -28.59
N ASP A 100 22.50 -18.55 -27.85
CA ASP A 100 22.49 -18.57 -26.38
C ASP A 100 23.08 -19.87 -25.83
N ALA A 101 22.80 -21.02 -26.46
CA ALA A 101 23.42 -22.29 -26.09
C ALA A 101 24.94 -22.28 -26.28
N ILE A 102 25.44 -21.68 -27.37
CA ILE A 102 26.88 -21.53 -27.62
C ILE A 102 27.50 -20.59 -26.59
N TYR A 103 26.93 -19.41 -26.36
CA TYR A 103 27.46 -18.45 -25.38
C TYR A 103 27.45 -19.01 -23.96
N ALA A 104 26.36 -19.65 -23.54
CA ALA A 104 26.28 -20.32 -22.24
C ALA A 104 27.37 -21.40 -22.09
N SER A 105 27.62 -22.18 -23.14
CA SER A 105 28.67 -23.21 -23.12
C SER A 105 30.08 -22.62 -22.97
N ILE A 106 30.31 -21.41 -23.50
CA ILE A 106 31.57 -20.69 -23.34
C ILE A 106 31.72 -20.22 -21.90
N ASP A 107 30.68 -19.62 -21.32
CA ASP A 107 30.69 -19.16 -19.92
C ASP A 107 30.87 -20.33 -18.95
N ASP A 108 30.16 -21.43 -19.15
CA ASP A 108 30.32 -22.66 -18.37
C ASP A 108 31.77 -23.18 -18.42
N ARG A 109 32.37 -23.23 -19.62
CA ARG A 109 33.77 -23.64 -19.80
C ARG A 109 34.74 -22.69 -19.12
N MET A 110 34.44 -21.38 -19.11
CA MET A 110 35.28 -20.39 -18.44
C MET A 110 35.24 -20.57 -16.92
N ASP A 111 34.08 -20.93 -16.38
CA ASP A 111 33.88 -21.17 -14.95
C ASP A 111 34.34 -22.55 -14.45
N GLU A 112 34.45 -23.54 -15.34
CA GLU A 112 34.86 -24.92 -15.05
C GLU A 112 36.14 -25.01 -14.20
N ARG A 113 37.13 -24.13 -14.45
CA ARG A 113 38.44 -24.15 -13.78
C ARG A 113 38.39 -24.06 -12.25
N ARG A 114 37.33 -23.47 -11.68
CA ARG A 114 37.14 -23.35 -10.22
C ARG A 114 35.72 -23.67 -9.78
N ARG A 115 34.90 -24.23 -10.66
CA ARG A 115 33.48 -24.49 -10.42
C ARG A 115 33.27 -25.30 -9.15
N GLU A 116 33.94 -26.44 -9.03
CA GLU A 116 33.79 -27.33 -7.86
C GLU A 116 34.17 -26.66 -6.54
N TYR A 117 35.28 -25.91 -6.51
CA TYR A 117 35.71 -25.19 -5.30
C TYR A 117 34.75 -24.06 -4.94
N ARG A 118 34.32 -23.27 -5.95
CA ARG A 118 33.40 -22.15 -5.76
C ARG A 118 32.03 -22.65 -5.29
N GLU A 119 31.48 -23.66 -5.94
CA GLU A 119 30.20 -24.27 -5.58
C GLU A 119 30.26 -24.95 -4.22
N LYS A 120 31.35 -25.66 -3.89
CA LYS A 120 31.52 -26.28 -2.57
C LYS A 120 31.58 -25.22 -1.47
N ARG A 121 32.38 -24.16 -1.65
CA ARG A 121 32.46 -23.05 -0.68
C ARG A 121 31.13 -22.32 -0.55
N PHE A 122 30.44 -22.04 -1.66
CA PHE A 122 29.13 -21.42 -1.67
C PHE A 122 28.08 -22.30 -0.96
N ARG A 123 28.13 -23.62 -1.19
CA ARG A 123 27.25 -24.58 -0.53
C ARG A 123 27.51 -24.65 0.98
N GLU A 124 28.77 -24.76 1.40
CA GLU A 124 29.17 -24.75 2.81
C GLU A 124 28.77 -23.42 3.49
N GLU A 125 28.94 -22.29 2.82
CA GLU A 125 28.57 -20.98 3.33
C GLU A 125 27.05 -20.80 3.43
N ILE A 126 26.30 -21.24 2.42
CA ILE A 126 24.83 -21.25 2.49
C ILE A 126 24.36 -22.16 3.62
N GLU A 127 24.95 -23.33 3.79
CA GLU A 127 24.58 -24.25 4.86
C GLU A 127 24.90 -23.66 6.23
N ARG A 128 26.10 -23.08 6.40
CA ARG A 128 26.49 -22.34 7.60
C ARG A 128 25.51 -21.21 7.88
N TYR A 129 25.22 -20.38 6.89
CA TYR A 129 24.29 -19.25 7.02
C TYR A 129 22.88 -19.71 7.38
N ARG A 130 22.38 -20.79 6.77
CA ARG A 130 21.06 -21.37 7.11
C ARG A 130 21.04 -21.94 8.53
N ARG A 131 22.17 -22.45 9.02
CA ARG A 131 22.29 -22.94 10.39
C ARG A 131 22.39 -21.80 11.41
N GLU A 132 23.15 -20.75 11.09
CA GLU A 132 23.34 -19.56 11.93
C GLU A 132 22.11 -18.66 11.97
N ARG A 133 21.43 -18.51 10.82
CA ARG A 133 20.24 -17.67 10.63
C ARG A 133 19.18 -18.45 9.83
N PRO A 134 18.53 -19.44 10.46
CA PRO A 134 17.41 -20.13 9.82
C PRO A 134 16.31 -19.12 9.49
N LYS A 135 15.68 -19.28 8.31
CA LYS A 135 14.55 -18.42 7.94
C LYS A 135 13.44 -18.55 9.00
N ILE A 136 12.73 -17.47 9.27
CA ILE A 136 11.64 -17.47 10.27
C ILE A 136 10.66 -18.62 9.99
N GLN A 137 10.26 -18.81 8.74
CA GLN A 137 9.39 -19.91 8.34
C GLN A 137 9.98 -21.30 8.65
N GLN A 138 11.31 -21.48 8.53
CA GLN A 138 12.00 -22.74 8.83
C GLN A 138 12.04 -23.04 10.33
N GLN A 139 12.16 -22.01 11.17
CA GLN A 139 12.11 -22.14 12.64
C GLN A 139 10.75 -22.63 13.13
N PHE A 140 9.67 -22.35 12.38
CA PHE A 140 8.30 -22.72 12.70
C PHE A 140 7.78 -23.89 11.84
N MET A 141 8.63 -24.60 11.10
CA MET A 141 8.19 -25.70 10.23
C MET A 141 7.67 -26.91 11.00
N ASP A 142 8.25 -27.18 12.18
CA ASP A 142 7.78 -28.18 13.13
C ASP A 142 6.40 -27.80 13.68
N LEU A 143 6.26 -26.60 14.24
CA LEU A 143 5.01 -26.07 14.77
C LEU A 143 3.91 -25.98 13.69
N LYS A 144 4.27 -25.65 12.45
CA LYS A 144 3.34 -25.68 11.32
C LYS A 144 2.86 -27.10 10.97
N ARG A 145 3.71 -28.12 11.14
CA ARG A 145 3.29 -29.52 10.94
C ARG A 145 2.37 -29.98 12.06
N ASP A 146 2.69 -29.61 13.30
CA ASP A 146 1.84 -29.91 14.47
C ASP A 146 0.48 -29.20 14.37
N LEU A 147 0.42 -28.00 13.81
CA LEU A 147 -0.85 -27.31 13.51
C LEU A 147 -1.76 -28.08 12.54
N ALA A 148 -1.22 -29.03 11.75
CA ALA A 148 -2.04 -29.85 10.86
C ALA A 148 -2.88 -30.90 11.61
N SER A 149 -2.53 -31.26 12.85
CA SER A 149 -3.34 -32.20 13.64
C SER A 149 -4.54 -31.54 14.32
N VAL A 150 -4.63 -30.21 14.33
CA VAL A 150 -5.74 -29.45 14.93
C VAL A 150 -6.97 -29.54 14.04
N SER A 151 -8.09 -29.98 14.61
CA SER A 151 -9.35 -30.17 13.90
C SER A 151 -10.05 -28.85 13.56
N GLU A 152 -10.86 -28.82 12.51
CA GLU A 152 -11.62 -27.61 12.12
C GLU A 152 -12.56 -27.13 13.24
N THR A 153 -13.07 -28.04 14.08
CA THR A 153 -13.87 -27.71 15.26
C THR A 153 -13.07 -26.93 16.29
N GLU A 154 -11.80 -27.28 16.51
CA GLU A 154 -10.90 -26.54 17.42
C GLU A 154 -10.50 -25.19 16.84
N TRP A 155 -10.30 -25.11 15.51
CA TRP A 155 -10.08 -23.83 14.81
C TRP A 155 -11.25 -22.85 15.01
N ASN A 156 -12.48 -23.35 14.95
CA ASN A 156 -13.68 -22.53 15.17
C ASN A 156 -13.90 -22.17 16.65
N ALA A 157 -13.29 -22.90 17.57
CA ALA A 157 -13.39 -22.67 19.02
C ALA A 157 -12.29 -21.72 19.56
N ILE A 158 -11.40 -21.20 18.70
CA ILE A 158 -10.38 -20.24 19.12
C ILE A 158 -11.07 -18.98 19.66
N PRO A 159 -10.86 -18.61 20.94
CA PRO A 159 -11.45 -17.40 21.49
C PRO A 159 -10.80 -16.17 20.86
N GLU A 160 -11.62 -15.13 20.65
CA GLU A 160 -11.10 -13.83 20.28
C GLU A 160 -10.24 -13.25 21.41
N VAL A 161 -9.21 -12.48 21.06
CA VAL A 161 -8.41 -11.76 22.03
C VAL A 161 -9.31 -10.73 22.75
N GLY A 162 -9.91 -11.13 23.87
CA GLY A 162 -10.59 -10.20 24.77
C GLY A 162 -9.64 -9.10 25.26
N ASP A 163 -10.14 -8.12 26.01
CA ASP A 163 -9.31 -7.07 26.63
C ASP A 163 -8.47 -7.68 27.79
N ALA A 164 -7.49 -8.52 27.44
CA ALA A 164 -6.62 -9.23 28.38
C ALA A 164 -5.80 -8.28 29.25
N ARG A 165 -5.79 -6.98 28.93
CA ARG A 165 -5.21 -5.94 29.79
C ARG A 165 -5.75 -4.57 29.43
N ASN A 166 -6.97 -4.25 29.85
CA ASN A 166 -7.57 -2.91 30.06
C ASN A 166 -6.80 -1.72 29.45
N ARG A 167 -6.49 -1.74 28.15
CA ARG A 167 -5.55 -0.75 27.57
C ARG A 167 -6.23 0.60 27.44
N ARG A 168 -7.56 0.56 27.26
CA ARG A 168 -8.45 1.74 27.27
C ARG A 168 -8.60 2.36 28.66
N GLN A 169 -8.65 1.58 29.74
CA GLN A 169 -8.69 2.15 31.10
C GLN A 169 -7.33 2.72 31.53
N ARG A 170 -6.23 2.25 30.92
CA ARG A 170 -4.86 2.63 31.28
C ARG A 170 -4.31 3.84 30.52
N ASN A 171 -4.98 4.27 29.46
CA ASN A 171 -4.70 5.54 28.80
C ASN A 171 -5.90 6.48 28.97
N PRO A 172 -6.27 6.87 30.21
CA PRO A 172 -7.04 8.08 30.39
C PRO A 172 -6.16 9.15 29.76
N ARG A 173 -6.57 9.66 28.59
CA ARG A 173 -5.96 10.85 28.00
C ARG A 173 -5.84 11.83 29.15
N TYR A 174 -4.60 12.13 29.55
CA TYR A 174 -4.37 13.05 30.65
C TYR A 174 -5.11 14.32 30.27
N GLU A 175 -6.19 14.64 30.98
CA GLU A 175 -6.87 15.91 30.81
C GLU A 175 -5.85 16.96 31.24
N LYS A 176 -5.13 17.47 30.23
CA LYS A 176 -4.10 18.47 30.39
C LYS A 176 -4.87 19.76 30.66
N PHE A 177 -5.16 20.00 31.93
CA PHE A 177 -5.71 21.27 32.39
C PHE A 177 -4.62 22.32 32.20
N THR A 178 -4.63 22.97 31.03
CA THR A 178 -3.87 24.19 30.81
C THR A 178 -4.61 25.32 31.52
N PRO A 179 -3.92 26.21 32.26
CA PRO A 179 -4.58 27.41 32.78
C PRO A 179 -5.27 28.13 31.62
N MET A 180 -6.53 28.49 31.82
CA MET A 180 -7.30 29.23 30.83
C MET A 180 -6.59 30.56 30.55
N PRO A 181 -6.31 30.91 29.28
CA PRO A 181 -5.68 32.19 28.98
C PRO A 181 -6.63 33.34 29.36
N ASP A 182 -6.06 34.38 29.95
CA ASP A 182 -6.78 35.59 30.39
C ASP A 182 -7.53 36.29 29.25
N SER A 183 -7.22 35.99 27.99
CA SER A 183 -7.96 36.46 26.82
C SER A 183 -9.42 35.99 26.80
N ILE A 184 -9.72 34.82 27.40
CA ILE A 184 -11.10 34.31 27.51
C ILE A 184 -11.87 35.08 28.59
N LEU A 185 -11.21 35.41 29.70
CA LEU A 185 -11.79 36.25 30.76
C LEU A 185 -11.99 37.70 30.27
N ALA A 186 -11.02 38.24 29.54
CA ALA A 186 -11.10 39.57 28.94
C ALA A 186 -12.24 39.67 27.92
N ARG A 187 -12.47 38.62 27.11
CA ARG A 187 -13.59 38.55 26.17
C ARG A 187 -14.95 38.47 26.89
N GLY A 188 -15.04 37.71 27.98
CA GLY A 188 -16.26 37.66 28.80
C GLY A 188 -16.56 39.00 29.48
N LEU A 189 -15.53 39.71 29.94
CA LEU A 189 -15.65 41.06 30.49
C LEU A 189 -16.07 42.09 29.43
N SER A 190 -15.50 42.00 28.21
CA SER A 190 -15.91 42.88 27.11
C SER A 190 -17.32 42.57 26.61
N ASP A 191 -17.71 41.30 26.47
CA ASP A 191 -19.07 40.92 26.06
C ASP A 191 -20.10 41.28 27.13
N GLY A 192 -19.72 41.20 28.42
CA GLY A 192 -20.52 41.69 29.54
C GLY A 192 -20.68 43.22 29.54
N GLN A 193 -19.62 43.97 29.28
CA GLN A 193 -19.70 45.43 29.11
C GLN A 193 -20.51 45.83 27.89
N VAL A 194 -20.37 45.13 26.76
CA VAL A 194 -21.14 45.40 25.53
C VAL A 194 -22.62 45.10 25.76
N ARG A 195 -22.97 44.00 26.47
CA ARG A 195 -24.35 43.69 26.84
C ARG A 195 -24.96 44.71 27.80
N MET A 196 -24.24 45.09 28.86
CA MET A 196 -24.73 46.09 29.82
C MET A 196 -24.86 47.48 29.17
N LEU A 197 -23.99 47.82 28.21
CA LEU A 197 -24.05 49.08 27.47
C LEU A 197 -25.16 49.07 26.40
N SER A 198 -25.47 47.91 25.80
CA SER A 198 -26.62 47.77 24.92
C SER A 198 -27.95 47.77 25.69
N ASP A 199 -28.01 47.24 26.91
CA ASP A 199 -29.23 47.23 27.72
C ASP A 199 -29.54 48.63 28.29
N TRP A 200 -28.55 49.39 28.74
CA TRP A 200 -28.75 50.77 29.20
C TRP A 200 -29.21 51.72 28.09
N LYS A 201 -28.73 51.53 26.85
CA LYS A 201 -29.18 52.33 25.70
C LYS A 201 -30.62 52.02 25.27
N HIS A 202 -31.15 50.83 25.57
CA HIS A 202 -32.56 50.51 25.29
C HIS A 202 -33.51 50.94 26.42
N SER A 203 -33.04 51.12 27.66
CA SER A 203 -33.87 51.63 28.76
C SER A 203 -33.90 53.17 28.88
N SER A 204 -33.12 53.90 28.08
CA SER A 204 -33.07 55.37 28.11
C SER A 204 -33.95 56.05 27.04
N CYS A 205 -34.71 55.27 26.26
CA CYS A 205 -35.73 55.78 25.33
C CYS A 205 -37.09 55.12 25.64
N LEU A 206 -37.67 55.50 26.78
CA LEU A 206 -39.11 55.58 27.05
C LEU A 206 -39.33 56.72 28.06
#